data_AF-A0A1B3LSM4-F1
#
_entry.id   AF-A0A1B3LSM4-F1
#
_cell.length_a   1.000
_cell.length_b   1.000
_cell.length_c   1.000
_cell.angle_alpha   90.00
_cell.angle_beta   90.00
_cell.angle_gamma   90.00
#
_symmetry.space_group_name_H-M   'P 1'
#
loop_
_entity.id
_entity.type
_entity.pdbx_description
1 polymer ?
#
loop_
_entity_poly.entity_id
_entity_poly.type
_entity_poly.pdbx_seq_one_letter_code
_entity_poly.pdbx_strand_id
1 'polypeptide(L)'
;MPPQSRTIDLRQAAPTPVPRCHQSAICALDTDPFDPAPIRRMRKESAVEALGQQSLLMPARIKAALAANDRLKLSLTMLQAAAAHASDREAPVADWAPDMRQAGLRDATWLRELVSTAYFDDHTLVLPKIAPLAELLQTDLTLMARPVCDGGAPVDAELQQRRDEWLARLGTLAEREGLDGDGLRALTHGDRRGGDSLHLLVMDLHRRLNALSAQIATENIDGAHAWQIKPEDRPLIQAFMRGIARTAPLKFSHPGLDTAVTRDHSRLLIQNDIGTNDVHVLVIEVEHGRIALTYSDLHAGRFDFFRRMLADIGFEWTVSAPRVSSELNAGKPYQLGRAELRTRGVRAQCDALERMASRIVFVIDWNRARRRLQIFIDKAGARDLLWQAAREEWGHMAWLLAGGEELVYSAMRAAGADVFRVGDRLDAVLGREAARDYLAALLRTSSQALLAHQPVNQVADEARLLLAQLLARRTIELDLIAEHAAWCHALAQALGDALDGAGDAAALSARAKDWERRADRLLTEARQRAERQPR
;
A
#
# COMPACT_ATOMS: atom_id res chain seq x y z
N MET A 1 -25.18 67.01 -35.06
CA MET A 1 -25.26 67.51 -36.46
C MET A 1 -23.92 67.23 -37.14
N PRO A 2 -23.96 66.72 -38.39
CA PRO A 2 -22.82 66.11 -39.15
C PRO A 2 -22.01 67.21 -39.89
N PRO A 3 -21.03 67.00 -40.83
CA PRO A 3 -20.92 65.85 -41.75
C PRO A 3 -19.56 65.39 -42.37
N GLN A 4 -19.65 64.19 -42.97
CA GLN A 4 -19.19 63.74 -44.30
C GLN A 4 -17.70 63.47 -44.63
N SER A 5 -17.40 62.17 -44.68
CA SER A 5 -17.06 61.36 -45.87
C SER A 5 -16.10 61.90 -46.95
N ARG A 6 -15.00 61.16 -47.18
CA ARG A 6 -14.38 60.99 -48.50
C ARG A 6 -13.97 59.54 -48.75
N THR A 7 -14.36 59.07 -49.94
CA THR A 7 -14.10 57.79 -50.60
C THR A 7 -12.81 57.86 -51.43
N ILE A 8 -12.34 56.70 -51.94
CA ILE A 8 -11.35 56.43 -53.03
C ILE A 8 -9.96 55.99 -52.48
N ASP A 9 -9.26 54.92 -52.90
CA ASP A 9 -9.39 53.96 -54.01
C ASP A 9 -8.78 52.60 -53.64
N LEU A 10 -9.25 51.55 -54.31
CA LEU A 10 -8.74 50.18 -54.29
C LEU A 10 -7.79 49.98 -55.48
N ARG A 11 -6.49 49.75 -55.24
CA ARG A 11 -5.65 48.93 -56.14
C ARG A 11 -4.61 48.10 -55.38
N GLN A 12 -4.88 46.80 -55.38
CA GLN A 12 -3.94 45.69 -55.57
C GLN A 12 -2.67 45.65 -54.70
N ALA A 13 -2.74 44.82 -53.65
CA ALA A 13 -1.73 43.78 -53.39
C ALA A 13 -2.37 42.67 -52.55
N ALA A 14 -2.40 41.45 -53.07
CA ALA A 14 -2.92 40.29 -52.37
C ALA A 14 -2.08 39.96 -51.13
N PRO A 15 -2.67 39.69 -49.95
CA PRO A 15 -1.92 39.24 -48.78
C PRO A 15 -1.79 37.72 -48.78
N THR A 16 -0.55 37.23 -48.77
CA THR A 16 -0.21 35.88 -48.32
C THR A 16 -0.55 35.74 -46.81
N PRO A 17 -1.05 34.58 -46.36
CA PRO A 17 -1.59 34.44 -45.01
C PRO A 17 -0.48 34.31 -43.97
N VAL A 18 -0.57 35.13 -42.92
CA VAL A 18 0.25 35.07 -41.70
C VAL A 18 -0.38 34.06 -40.73
N PRO A 19 0.34 33.02 -40.26
CA PRO A 19 -0.01 32.35 -39.03
C PRO A 19 0.91 32.84 -37.90
N ARG A 20 0.25 33.46 -36.92
CA ARG A 20 0.63 33.66 -35.50
C ARG A 20 2.04 33.19 -35.11
N CYS A 21 2.93 34.15 -34.90
CA CYS A 21 4.20 33.94 -34.20
C CYS A 21 4.03 34.32 -32.73
N HIS A 22 4.15 33.30 -31.89
CA HIS A 22 4.87 33.24 -30.62
C HIS A 22 4.85 34.48 -29.70
N GLN A 23 4.04 34.35 -28.66
CA GLN A 23 4.14 35.13 -27.44
C GLN A 23 5.25 34.53 -26.57
N SER A 24 6.45 35.09 -26.71
CA SER A 24 7.60 34.84 -25.83
C SER A 24 7.68 35.94 -24.79
N ALA A 25 7.57 35.59 -23.50
CA ALA A 25 8.54 35.95 -22.46
C ALA A 25 8.02 35.54 -21.08
N ILE A 26 8.95 35.00 -20.29
CA ILE A 26 8.87 34.65 -18.86
C ILE A 26 8.30 33.25 -18.57
N CYS A 27 9.10 32.23 -18.93
CA CYS A 27 9.19 30.96 -18.20
C CYS A 27 10.59 30.40 -18.50
N ALA A 28 11.57 30.78 -17.68
CA ALA A 28 12.89 30.16 -17.67
C ALA A 28 13.30 29.98 -16.22
N LEU A 29 13.44 28.71 -15.84
CA LEU A 29 14.16 28.10 -14.71
C LEU A 29 13.33 26.89 -14.25
N ASP A 30 13.65 25.71 -14.80
CA ASP A 30 13.57 24.38 -14.17
C ASP A 30 13.68 23.31 -15.27
N THR A 31 14.92 23.03 -15.68
CA THR A 31 15.27 21.79 -16.37
C THR A 31 15.77 20.80 -15.32
N ASP A 32 14.91 19.85 -14.95
CA ASP A 32 15.24 18.66 -14.15
C ASP A 32 16.09 17.70 -15.01
N PRO A 33 17.31 17.29 -14.59
CA PRO A 33 18.08 16.26 -15.27
C PRO A 33 17.91 14.94 -14.50
N PHE A 34 16.84 14.19 -14.76
CA PHE A 34 16.75 12.80 -14.31
C PHE A 34 15.96 11.99 -15.33
N ASP A 35 16.70 11.35 -16.24
CA ASP A 35 16.23 10.21 -17.01
C ASP A 35 16.34 8.97 -16.10
N PRO A 36 15.22 8.35 -15.65
CA PRO A 36 15.30 7.17 -14.82
C PRO A 36 15.48 5.94 -15.71
N ALA A 37 16.68 5.34 -15.64
CA ALA A 37 16.89 3.94 -16.01
C ALA A 37 15.76 3.05 -15.45
N PRO A 38 15.38 1.95 -16.14
CA PRO A 38 14.20 1.17 -15.77
C PRO A 38 14.33 0.65 -14.33
N ILE A 39 13.55 1.22 -13.43
CA ILE A 39 13.47 0.81 -12.03
C ILE A 39 12.98 -0.63 -12.01
N ARG A 40 13.89 -1.56 -11.74
CA ARG A 40 13.59 -2.97 -11.49
C ARG A 40 12.71 -3.04 -10.24
N ARG A 41 11.39 -3.06 -10.42
CA ARG A 41 10.39 -3.29 -9.35
C ARG A 41 10.67 -4.66 -8.71
N MET A 42 11.41 -4.68 -7.60
CA MET A 42 11.64 -5.90 -6.81
C MET A 42 10.39 -6.22 -6.00
N ARG A 43 9.88 -7.46 -6.11
CA ARG A 43 8.62 -7.91 -5.49
C ARG A 43 8.79 -8.18 -3.99
N LYS A 44 7.71 -8.05 -3.21
CA LYS A 44 7.57 -8.38 -1.76
C LYS A 44 8.28 -9.66 -1.32
N GLU A 45 8.36 -10.65 -2.21
CA GLU A 45 9.09 -11.89 -1.97
C GLU A 45 10.54 -11.66 -1.51
N SER A 46 11.22 -10.65 -2.07
CA SER A 46 12.61 -10.32 -1.76
C SER A 46 12.77 -9.70 -0.37
N ALA A 47 11.76 -8.98 0.12
CA ALA A 47 11.77 -8.40 1.46
C ALA A 47 11.55 -9.48 2.53
N VAL A 48 10.64 -10.42 2.29
CA VAL A 48 10.45 -11.59 3.18
C VAL A 48 11.72 -12.45 3.23
N GLU A 49 12.44 -12.58 2.11
CA GLU A 49 13.73 -13.28 2.05
C GLU A 49 14.83 -12.60 2.87
N ALA A 50 14.94 -11.26 2.78
CA ALA A 50 15.87 -10.48 3.60
C ALA A 50 15.57 -10.57 5.11
N LEU A 51 14.34 -10.95 5.49
CA LEU A 51 13.93 -11.23 6.87
C LEU A 51 14.20 -12.69 7.30
N GLY A 52 14.77 -13.52 6.44
CA GLY A 52 15.15 -14.91 6.74
C GLY A 52 13.99 -15.91 6.75
N GLN A 53 12.79 -15.53 6.29
CA GLN A 53 11.58 -16.36 6.36
C GLN A 53 11.31 -17.09 5.03
N GLN A 54 12.26 -17.93 4.61
CA GLN A 54 12.29 -18.55 3.28
C GLN A 54 11.14 -19.54 3.01
N SER A 55 10.59 -20.17 4.05
CA SER A 55 9.49 -21.12 3.97
C SER A 55 8.17 -20.48 3.48
N LEU A 56 7.95 -19.20 3.82
CA LEU A 56 6.78 -18.43 3.38
C LEU A 56 6.77 -18.15 1.86
N LEU A 57 7.93 -18.22 1.21
CA LEU A 57 8.09 -17.92 -0.21
C LEU A 57 7.95 -19.16 -1.10
N MET A 58 7.83 -20.35 -0.52
CA MET A 58 7.94 -21.60 -1.24
C MET A 58 6.89 -21.77 -2.36
N PRO A 59 5.59 -21.46 -2.16
CA PRO A 59 4.60 -21.57 -3.24
C PRO A 59 4.87 -20.61 -4.40
N ALA A 60 5.25 -19.36 -4.11
CA ALA A 60 5.59 -18.37 -5.12
C ALA A 60 6.85 -18.77 -5.90
N ARG A 61 7.86 -19.31 -5.20
CA ARG A 61 9.10 -19.84 -5.78
C ARG A 61 8.82 -21.04 -6.70
N ILE A 62 7.96 -21.98 -6.30
CA ILE A 62 7.58 -23.12 -7.14
C ILE A 62 6.85 -22.65 -8.40
N LYS A 63 5.90 -21.72 -8.27
CA LYS A 63 5.19 -21.17 -9.44
C LYS A 63 6.15 -20.49 -10.41
N ALA A 64 7.09 -19.70 -9.91
CA ALA A 64 8.13 -19.07 -10.73
C ALA A 64 9.04 -20.11 -11.40
N ALA A 65 9.42 -21.16 -10.68
CA ALA A 65 10.25 -22.25 -11.18
C ALA A 65 9.57 -23.10 -12.26
N LEU A 66 8.27 -23.40 -12.12
CA LEU A 66 7.49 -24.07 -13.15
C LEU A 66 7.36 -23.20 -14.40
N ALA A 67 7.14 -21.89 -14.26
CA ALA A 67 7.15 -20.98 -15.40
C ALA A 67 8.54 -20.91 -16.09
N ALA A 68 9.65 -20.98 -15.33
CA ALA A 68 10.98 -21.12 -15.92
C ALA A 68 11.18 -22.46 -16.64
N ASN A 69 10.61 -23.55 -16.15
CA ASN A 69 10.64 -24.84 -16.84
C ASN A 69 10.03 -24.75 -18.24
N ASP A 70 8.86 -24.10 -18.36
CA ASP A 70 8.18 -23.91 -19.63
C ASP A 70 9.03 -23.09 -20.60
N ARG A 71 9.68 -22.02 -20.12
CA ARG A 71 10.61 -21.22 -20.93
C ARG A 71 11.85 -22.00 -21.36
N LEU A 72 12.51 -22.73 -20.45
CA LEU A 72 13.68 -23.57 -20.77
C LEU A 72 13.35 -24.61 -21.83
N LYS A 73 12.21 -25.32 -21.68
CA LYS A 73 11.75 -26.29 -22.68
C LYS A 73 11.55 -25.64 -24.04
N LEU A 74 10.87 -24.49 -24.09
CA LEU A 74 10.63 -23.77 -25.34
C LEU A 74 11.94 -23.31 -25.98
N SER A 75 12.88 -22.75 -25.22
CA SER A 75 14.20 -22.35 -25.71
C SER A 75 15.00 -23.52 -26.29
N LEU A 76 14.98 -24.69 -25.62
CA LEU A 76 15.64 -25.90 -26.13
C LEU A 76 14.97 -26.44 -27.40
N THR A 77 13.63 -26.43 -27.48
CA THR A 77 12.89 -26.81 -28.68
C THR A 77 13.18 -25.86 -29.84
N MET A 78 13.23 -24.55 -29.59
CA MET A 78 13.58 -23.56 -30.62
C MET A 78 15.04 -23.71 -31.07
N LEU A 79 15.96 -24.09 -30.18
CA LEU A 79 17.34 -24.41 -30.56
C LEU A 79 17.42 -25.64 -31.49
N GLN A 80 16.64 -26.69 -31.21
CA GLN A 80 16.54 -27.84 -32.11
C GLN A 80 15.92 -27.46 -33.46
N ALA A 81 14.91 -26.58 -33.45
CA ALA A 81 14.31 -26.05 -34.68
C ALA A 81 15.29 -25.19 -35.48
N ALA A 82 16.16 -24.41 -34.82
CA ALA A 82 17.22 -23.65 -35.46
C ALA A 82 18.23 -24.58 -36.16
N ALA A 83 18.62 -25.68 -35.51
CA ALA A 83 19.46 -26.70 -36.12
C ALA A 83 18.77 -27.37 -37.32
N ALA A 84 17.48 -27.70 -37.22
CA ALA A 84 16.72 -28.29 -38.31
C ALA A 84 16.59 -27.32 -39.51
N HIS A 85 16.32 -26.05 -39.25
CA HIS A 85 16.24 -25.02 -40.29
C HIS A 85 17.60 -24.75 -40.96
N ALA A 86 18.69 -24.79 -40.18
CA ALA A 86 20.04 -24.71 -40.72
C ALA A 86 20.38 -25.88 -41.66
N SER A 87 19.82 -27.07 -41.40
CA SER A 87 19.96 -28.25 -42.28
C SER A 87 19.05 -28.20 -43.51
N ASP A 88 17.86 -27.64 -43.40
CA ASP A 88 16.88 -27.51 -44.49
C ASP A 88 16.26 -26.10 -44.50
N ARG A 89 16.87 -25.20 -45.28
CA ARG A 89 16.48 -23.79 -45.39
C ARG A 89 15.16 -23.58 -46.11
N GLU A 90 14.70 -24.55 -46.90
CA GLU A 90 13.45 -24.46 -47.67
C GLU A 90 12.24 -24.92 -46.86
N ALA A 91 12.47 -25.60 -45.73
CA ALA A 91 11.42 -26.01 -44.82
C ALA A 91 10.68 -24.80 -44.21
N PRO A 92 9.33 -24.82 -44.14
CA PRO A 92 8.56 -23.74 -43.55
C PRO A 92 8.87 -23.59 -42.06
N VAL A 93 9.22 -22.38 -41.64
CA VAL A 93 9.49 -22.06 -40.23
C VAL A 93 8.16 -22.00 -39.46
N ALA A 94 8.09 -22.72 -38.34
CA ALA A 94 6.90 -22.72 -37.48
C ALA A 94 6.59 -21.33 -36.91
N ASP A 95 5.30 -21.01 -36.73
CA ASP A 95 4.89 -19.81 -36.00
C ASP A 95 5.01 -20.02 -34.49
N TRP A 96 6.09 -19.51 -33.91
CA TRP A 96 6.37 -19.58 -32.47
C TRP A 96 5.62 -18.53 -31.63
N ALA A 97 4.88 -17.60 -32.25
CA ALA A 97 4.23 -16.51 -31.51
C ALA A 97 3.22 -16.99 -30.44
N PRO A 98 2.39 -18.03 -30.68
CA PRO A 98 1.51 -18.58 -29.65
C PRO A 98 2.28 -19.16 -28.46
N ASP A 99 3.28 -19.98 -28.71
CA ASP A 99 4.06 -20.67 -27.65
C ASP A 99 4.88 -19.68 -26.82
N MET A 100 5.51 -18.69 -27.47
CA MET A 100 6.21 -17.61 -26.77
C MET A 100 5.28 -16.76 -25.90
N ARG A 101 4.04 -16.50 -26.36
CA ARG A 101 3.04 -15.78 -25.55
C ARG A 101 2.63 -16.58 -24.32
N GLN A 102 2.49 -17.90 -24.45
CA GLN A 102 2.13 -18.79 -23.35
C GLN A 102 3.25 -18.92 -22.32
N ALA A 103 4.51 -19.02 -22.77
CA ALA A 103 5.68 -19.11 -21.90
C ALA A 103 6.10 -17.76 -21.27
N GLY A 104 5.45 -16.65 -21.64
CA GLY A 104 5.76 -15.31 -21.13
C GLY A 104 6.99 -14.66 -21.76
N LEU A 105 7.43 -15.12 -22.93
CA LEU A 105 8.60 -14.64 -23.68
C LEU A 105 8.23 -13.59 -24.74
N ARG A 106 7.25 -12.72 -24.45
CA ARG A 106 6.72 -11.74 -25.43
C ARG A 106 7.77 -10.74 -25.92
N ASP A 107 8.66 -10.33 -25.03
CA ASP A 107 9.69 -9.33 -25.31
C ASP A 107 10.98 -9.94 -25.90
N ALA A 108 11.08 -11.27 -25.93
CA ALA A 108 12.23 -12.00 -26.46
C ALA A 108 12.08 -12.31 -27.97
N THR A 109 11.63 -11.33 -28.77
CA THR A 109 11.35 -11.52 -30.21
C THR A 109 12.56 -12.03 -31.00
N TRP A 110 13.77 -11.73 -30.52
CA TRP A 110 15.05 -12.21 -31.04
C TRP A 110 15.19 -13.75 -31.03
N LEU A 111 14.41 -14.49 -30.25
CA LEU A 111 14.40 -15.96 -30.30
C LEU A 111 13.88 -16.49 -31.64
N ARG A 112 12.94 -15.78 -32.27
CA ARG A 112 12.48 -16.16 -33.63
C ARG A 112 13.55 -15.88 -34.66
N GLU A 113 14.26 -14.76 -34.51
CA GLU A 113 15.42 -14.42 -35.35
C GLU A 113 16.53 -15.46 -35.18
N LEU A 114 16.75 -15.98 -33.97
CA LEU A 114 17.72 -17.06 -33.71
C LEU A 114 17.42 -18.29 -34.57
N VAL A 115 16.15 -18.69 -34.71
CA VAL A 115 15.76 -19.83 -35.56
C VAL A 115 15.97 -19.52 -37.04
N SER A 116 15.52 -18.36 -37.51
CA SER A 116 15.55 -18.02 -38.94
C SER A 116 16.94 -17.64 -39.48
N THR A 117 17.88 -17.29 -38.61
CA THR A 117 19.23 -16.87 -38.99
C THR A 117 20.31 -17.92 -38.72
N ALA A 118 19.93 -19.07 -38.14
CA ALA A 118 20.85 -20.17 -37.90
C ALA A 118 21.32 -20.80 -39.21
N TYR A 119 22.59 -21.17 -39.26
CA TYR A 119 23.16 -21.89 -40.40
C TYR A 119 24.32 -22.78 -39.97
N PHE A 120 24.64 -23.76 -40.80
CA PHE A 120 25.86 -24.55 -40.63
C PHE A 120 27.02 -23.90 -41.37
N ASP A 121 28.12 -23.70 -40.66
CA ASP A 121 29.45 -23.46 -41.22
C ASP A 121 30.30 -24.70 -40.92
N ASP A 122 30.63 -25.47 -41.95
CA ASP A 122 31.14 -26.83 -41.87
C ASP A 122 30.31 -27.75 -40.93
N HIS A 123 30.80 -27.96 -39.71
CA HIS A 123 30.16 -28.80 -38.68
C HIS A 123 29.66 -28.01 -37.47
N THR A 124 29.73 -26.67 -37.54
CA THR A 124 29.34 -25.77 -36.46
C THR A 124 28.01 -25.10 -36.82
N LEU A 125 27.03 -25.25 -35.95
CA LEU A 125 25.78 -24.49 -36.00
C LEU A 125 26.06 -23.06 -35.51
N VAL A 126 26.21 -22.13 -36.43
CA VAL A 126 26.41 -20.71 -36.12
C VAL A 126 25.08 -20.10 -35.69
N LEU A 127 25.10 -19.45 -34.54
CA LEU A 127 23.92 -18.87 -33.89
C LEU A 127 24.21 -17.41 -33.55
N PRO A 128 23.80 -16.44 -34.39
CA PRO A 128 24.10 -15.01 -34.18
C PRO A 128 23.60 -14.44 -32.84
N LYS A 129 22.67 -15.14 -32.17
CA LYS A 129 22.07 -14.78 -30.89
C LYS A 129 22.38 -15.80 -29.78
N ILE A 130 23.53 -16.48 -29.84
CA ILE A 130 23.94 -17.48 -28.85
C ILE A 130 24.21 -16.89 -27.45
N ALA A 131 24.78 -15.69 -27.37
CA ALA A 131 25.00 -14.99 -26.10
C ALA A 131 23.70 -14.68 -25.34
N PRO A 132 22.68 -14.02 -25.93
CA PRO A 132 21.40 -13.81 -25.25
C PRO A 132 20.64 -15.11 -24.99
N LEU A 133 20.84 -16.17 -25.80
CA LEU A 133 20.33 -17.52 -25.50
C LEU A 133 20.97 -18.09 -24.24
N ALA A 134 22.29 -18.03 -24.12
CA ALA A 134 23.01 -18.52 -22.95
C ALA A 134 22.58 -17.76 -21.67
N GLU A 135 22.42 -16.44 -21.73
CA GLU A 135 21.95 -15.62 -20.62
C GLU A 135 20.51 -15.98 -20.19
N LEU A 136 19.60 -16.19 -21.17
CA LEU A 136 18.24 -16.63 -20.91
C LEU A 136 18.21 -18.00 -20.22
N LEU A 137 18.99 -18.96 -20.74
CA LEU A 137 19.08 -20.30 -20.17
C LEU A 137 19.66 -20.29 -18.75
N GLN A 138 20.69 -19.48 -18.49
CA GLN A 138 21.26 -19.33 -17.14
C GLN A 138 20.25 -18.74 -16.15
N THR A 139 19.55 -17.67 -16.58
CA THR A 139 18.55 -16.99 -15.77
C THR A 139 17.42 -17.94 -15.39
N ASP A 140 16.87 -18.65 -16.37
CA ASP A 140 15.76 -19.56 -16.13
C ASP A 140 16.19 -20.83 -15.40
N LEU A 141 17.40 -21.37 -15.65
CA LEU A 141 17.92 -22.50 -14.88
C LEU A 141 18.10 -22.13 -13.41
N THR A 142 18.65 -20.95 -13.14
CA THR A 142 18.78 -20.41 -11.77
C THR A 142 17.42 -20.27 -11.11
N LEU A 143 16.43 -19.68 -11.81
CA LEU A 143 15.07 -19.51 -11.28
C LEU A 143 14.40 -20.86 -11.01
N MET A 144 14.56 -21.82 -11.93
CA MET A 144 13.95 -23.15 -11.85
C MET A 144 14.53 -23.98 -10.71
N ALA A 145 15.86 -23.95 -10.53
CA ALA A 145 16.54 -24.76 -9.53
C ALA A 145 16.37 -24.24 -8.10
N ARG A 146 16.10 -22.93 -7.94
CA ARG A 146 16.04 -22.25 -6.64
C ARG A 146 15.18 -22.94 -5.57
N PRO A 147 13.95 -23.44 -5.84
CA PRO A 147 13.15 -24.09 -4.80
C PRO A 147 13.75 -25.44 -4.35
N VAL A 148 14.51 -26.11 -5.20
CA VAL A 148 15.07 -27.45 -4.94
C VAL A 148 16.47 -27.36 -4.32
N CYS A 149 17.28 -26.42 -4.81
CA CYS A 149 18.68 -26.31 -4.44
C CYS A 149 18.94 -25.28 -3.32
N ASP A 150 18.09 -24.25 -3.21
CA ASP A 150 18.28 -23.13 -2.26
C ASP A 150 17.13 -23.00 -1.25
N GLY A 151 16.06 -23.81 -1.39
CA GLY A 151 14.90 -23.83 -0.49
C GLY A 151 14.96 -25.01 0.47
N GLY A 152 14.79 -24.75 1.78
CA GLY A 152 14.51 -25.65 2.91
C GLY A 152 14.84 -27.16 2.80
N ALA A 153 15.56 -27.69 3.79
CA ALA A 153 16.09 -29.05 3.83
C ALA A 153 15.09 -30.21 3.59
N PRO A 154 15.55 -31.35 3.03
CA PRO A 154 16.92 -31.60 2.57
C PRO A 154 17.14 -31.07 1.14
N VAL A 155 18.20 -30.28 1.01
CA VAL A 155 18.75 -29.82 -0.27
C VAL A 155 19.22 -31.05 -1.05
N ASP A 156 18.84 -31.12 -2.32
CA ASP A 156 19.28 -32.19 -3.21
C ASP A 156 20.69 -31.85 -3.73
N ALA A 157 21.70 -32.32 -3.02
CA ALA A 157 23.12 -32.04 -3.31
C ALA A 157 23.53 -32.48 -4.73
N GLU A 158 22.92 -33.54 -5.27
CA GLU A 158 23.20 -34.01 -6.63
C GLU A 158 22.66 -33.02 -7.68
N LEU A 159 21.41 -32.57 -7.52
CA LEU A 159 20.83 -31.55 -8.41
C LEU A 159 21.51 -30.19 -8.27
N GLN A 160 21.99 -29.85 -7.08
CA GLN A 160 22.76 -28.64 -6.84
C GLN A 160 24.10 -28.67 -7.60
N GLN A 161 24.85 -29.77 -7.49
CA GLN A 161 26.11 -29.92 -8.20
C GLN A 161 25.90 -29.85 -9.73
N ARG A 162 24.91 -30.59 -10.25
CA ARG A 162 24.58 -30.57 -11.68
C ARG A 162 24.17 -29.17 -12.16
N ARG A 163 23.39 -28.43 -11.37
CA ARG A 163 23.05 -27.03 -11.66
C ARG A 163 24.31 -26.17 -11.80
N ASP A 164 25.22 -26.25 -10.83
CA ASP A 164 26.42 -25.40 -10.81
C ASP A 164 27.35 -25.71 -12.00
N GLU A 165 27.51 -26.99 -12.33
CA GLU A 165 28.26 -27.42 -13.52
C GLU A 165 27.63 -26.90 -14.82
N TRP A 166 26.30 -26.95 -14.95
CA TRP A 166 25.60 -26.43 -16.13
C TRP A 166 25.62 -24.91 -16.23
N LEU A 167 25.49 -24.20 -15.11
CA LEU A 167 25.63 -22.73 -15.09
C LEU A 167 27.02 -22.30 -15.54
N ALA A 168 28.08 -22.99 -15.09
CA ALA A 168 29.44 -22.73 -15.54
C ALA A 168 29.61 -22.99 -17.06
N ARG A 169 29.07 -24.10 -17.57
CA ARG A 169 29.10 -24.42 -19.01
C ARG A 169 28.36 -23.38 -19.85
N LEU A 170 27.16 -22.97 -19.43
CA LEU A 170 26.40 -21.93 -20.10
C LEU A 170 27.11 -20.56 -20.04
N GLY A 171 27.90 -20.28 -18.99
CA GLY A 171 28.76 -19.10 -18.93
C GLY A 171 29.75 -19.04 -20.08
N THR A 172 30.43 -20.16 -20.36
CA THR A 172 31.38 -20.25 -21.49
C THR A 172 30.71 -20.30 -22.86
N LEU A 173 29.41 -20.62 -22.92
CA LEU A 173 28.67 -20.70 -24.19
C LEU A 173 28.46 -19.31 -24.81
N ALA A 174 28.33 -18.27 -23.97
CA ALA A 174 28.10 -16.91 -24.42
C ALA A 174 29.29 -16.32 -25.22
N GLU A 175 30.48 -16.90 -25.05
CA GLU A 175 31.73 -16.47 -25.71
C GLU A 175 31.98 -17.19 -27.04
N ARG A 176 31.13 -18.18 -27.40
CA ARG A 176 31.28 -18.97 -28.63
C ARG A 176 30.51 -18.33 -29.79
N GLU A 177 30.94 -18.59 -31.01
CA GLU A 177 30.24 -18.16 -32.24
C GLU A 177 29.11 -19.14 -32.66
N GLY A 178 29.17 -20.37 -32.16
CA GLY A 178 28.22 -21.43 -32.52
C GLY A 178 28.35 -22.69 -31.66
N LEU A 179 27.57 -23.71 -32.02
CA LEU A 179 27.53 -25.02 -31.37
C LEU A 179 27.98 -26.10 -32.35
N ASP A 180 28.94 -26.92 -31.95
CA ASP A 180 29.20 -28.18 -32.63
C ASP A 180 28.10 -29.22 -32.33
N GLY A 181 28.12 -30.34 -33.04
CA GLY A 181 27.13 -31.40 -32.89
C GLY A 181 27.06 -31.96 -31.46
N ASP A 182 28.19 -32.03 -30.77
CA ASP A 182 28.26 -32.50 -29.38
C ASP A 182 27.71 -31.45 -28.40
N GLY A 183 27.99 -30.17 -28.60
CA GLY A 183 27.42 -29.07 -27.81
C GLY A 183 25.90 -28.95 -27.96
N LEU A 184 25.38 -29.08 -29.18
CA LEU A 184 23.94 -29.12 -29.43
C LEU A 184 23.30 -30.33 -28.74
N ARG A 185 23.94 -31.50 -28.85
CA ARG A 185 23.46 -32.73 -28.21
C ARG A 185 23.42 -32.57 -26.69
N ALA A 186 24.51 -32.06 -26.09
CA ALA A 186 24.64 -31.85 -24.65
C ALA A 186 23.55 -30.92 -24.08
N LEU A 187 23.02 -29.97 -24.87
CA LEU A 187 21.91 -29.13 -24.43
C LEU A 187 20.54 -29.81 -24.55
N THR A 188 20.35 -30.69 -25.53
CA THR A 188 18.99 -31.06 -26.01
C THR A 188 18.62 -32.54 -25.89
N HIS A 189 19.57 -33.46 -25.69
CA HIS A 189 19.26 -34.89 -25.69
C HIS A 189 18.55 -35.37 -24.41
N GLY A 190 17.68 -36.37 -24.53
CA GLY A 190 17.01 -37.04 -23.41
C GLY A 190 17.57 -38.43 -23.06
N ASP A 191 18.62 -38.88 -23.73
CA ASP A 191 19.18 -40.22 -23.50
C ASP A 191 20.04 -40.29 -22.23
N ARG A 192 19.55 -41.00 -21.21
CA ARG A 192 20.25 -41.22 -19.94
C ARG A 192 21.46 -42.16 -20.06
N ARG A 193 21.53 -42.99 -21.12
CA ARG A 193 22.68 -43.89 -21.34
C ARG A 193 23.86 -43.15 -21.96
N GLY A 194 23.62 -42.03 -22.62
CA GLY A 194 24.62 -41.19 -23.29
C GLY A 194 25.31 -40.16 -22.39
N GLY A 195 24.95 -40.06 -21.11
CA GLY A 195 25.49 -39.08 -20.16
C GLY A 195 24.47 -38.04 -19.72
N ASP A 196 24.94 -36.97 -19.07
CA ASP A 196 24.08 -35.87 -18.62
C ASP A 196 23.90 -34.80 -19.70
N SER A 197 22.74 -34.13 -19.68
CA SER A 197 22.38 -33.04 -20.58
C SER A 197 21.62 -31.95 -19.84
N LEU A 198 21.60 -30.74 -20.38
CA LEU A 198 20.78 -29.67 -19.80
C LEU A 198 19.30 -30.06 -19.78
N HIS A 199 18.82 -30.69 -20.86
CA HIS A 199 17.45 -31.19 -20.95
C HIS A 199 17.13 -32.22 -19.84
N LEU A 200 18.05 -33.14 -19.53
CA LEU A 200 17.89 -34.13 -18.45
C LEU A 200 17.84 -33.46 -17.08
N LEU A 201 18.71 -32.49 -16.80
CA LEU A 201 18.67 -31.72 -15.56
C LEU A 201 17.33 -30.98 -15.41
N VAL A 202 16.84 -30.32 -16.48
CA VAL A 202 15.54 -29.66 -16.49
C VAL A 202 14.40 -30.66 -16.23
N MET A 203 14.48 -31.87 -16.77
CA MET A 203 13.50 -32.93 -16.48
C MET A 203 13.52 -33.41 -15.03
N ASP A 204 14.70 -33.63 -14.46
CA ASP A 204 14.83 -34.08 -13.07
C ASP A 204 14.39 -32.98 -12.08
N LEU A 205 14.79 -31.73 -12.31
CA LEU A 205 14.31 -30.57 -11.54
C LEU A 205 12.79 -30.43 -11.63
N HIS A 206 12.19 -30.60 -12.82
CA HIS A 206 10.74 -30.52 -12.98
C HIS A 206 10.01 -31.62 -12.19
N ARG A 207 10.53 -32.85 -12.20
CA ARG A 207 9.98 -33.95 -11.39
C ARG A 207 10.04 -33.62 -9.91
N ARG A 208 11.16 -33.09 -9.44
CA ARG A 208 11.34 -32.69 -8.04
C ARG A 208 10.42 -31.53 -7.66
N LEU A 209 10.25 -30.54 -8.53
CA LEU A 209 9.31 -29.43 -8.37
C LEU A 209 7.86 -29.91 -8.29
N ASN A 210 7.45 -30.88 -9.13
CA ASN A 210 6.10 -31.45 -9.05
C ASN A 210 5.88 -32.22 -7.76
N ALA A 211 6.89 -32.95 -7.26
CA ALA A 211 6.81 -33.59 -5.95
C ALA A 211 6.68 -32.56 -4.81
N LEU A 212 7.44 -31.46 -4.85
CA LEU A 212 7.32 -30.36 -3.89
C LEU A 212 5.95 -29.67 -4.00
N SER A 213 5.46 -29.42 -5.20
CA SER A 213 4.16 -28.81 -5.45
C SER A 213 3.02 -29.67 -4.90
N ALA A 214 3.10 -31.00 -5.05
CA ALA A 214 2.13 -31.93 -4.49
C ALA A 214 2.14 -31.95 -2.94
N GLN A 215 3.29 -31.72 -2.31
CA GLN A 215 3.41 -31.60 -0.84
C GLN A 215 2.89 -30.27 -0.30
N ILE A 216 2.85 -29.23 -1.13
CA ILE A 216 2.38 -27.88 -0.81
C ILE A 216 0.94 -27.72 -1.32
N ALA A 217 0.12 -28.78 -1.21
CA ALA A 217 -1.31 -28.67 -1.50
C ALA A 217 -1.90 -27.57 -0.60
N THR A 218 -2.14 -26.40 -1.20
CA THR A 218 -2.63 -25.23 -0.50
C THR A 218 -4.08 -25.46 -0.13
N GLU A 219 -4.37 -25.53 1.17
CA GLU A 219 -5.74 -25.45 1.65
C GLU A 219 -6.14 -24.00 1.91
N ASN A 220 -7.41 -23.69 1.67
CA ASN A 220 -7.98 -22.40 2.00
C ASN A 220 -8.67 -22.49 3.36
N ILE A 221 -8.20 -21.74 4.35
CA ILE A 221 -8.80 -21.63 5.68
C ILE A 221 -9.32 -20.21 5.86
N ASP A 222 -10.63 -20.02 5.77
CA ASP A 222 -11.30 -18.72 5.95
C ASP A 222 -10.70 -17.57 5.12
N GLY A 223 -10.16 -17.87 3.93
CA GLY A 223 -9.49 -16.94 3.03
C GLY A 223 -7.96 -16.92 3.12
N ALA A 224 -7.36 -17.61 4.09
CA ALA A 224 -5.91 -17.79 4.17
C ALA A 224 -5.44 -18.93 3.26
N HIS A 225 -4.39 -18.68 2.48
CA HIS A 225 -3.68 -19.71 1.74
C HIS A 225 -2.70 -20.41 2.67
N ALA A 226 -3.05 -21.60 3.13
CA ALA A 226 -2.26 -22.38 4.08
C ALA A 226 -1.63 -23.61 3.42
N TRP A 227 -0.35 -23.89 3.72
CA TRP A 227 0.33 -25.09 3.24
C TRP A 227 1.27 -25.66 4.31
N GLN A 228 1.47 -26.98 4.30
CA GLN A 228 2.32 -27.70 5.26
C GLN A 228 1.95 -27.47 6.73
N ILE A 229 0.68 -27.20 7.02
CA ILE A 229 0.17 -26.98 8.38
C ILE A 229 -0.30 -28.28 9.03
N LYS A 230 -0.37 -28.29 10.36
CA LYS A 230 -0.91 -29.39 11.16
C LYS A 230 -2.36 -29.10 11.56
N PRO A 231 -3.17 -30.12 11.92
CA PRO A 231 -4.54 -29.90 12.39
C PRO A 231 -4.67 -28.94 13.57
N GLU A 232 -3.66 -28.94 14.48
CA GLU A 232 -3.56 -28.05 15.64
C GLU A 232 -3.36 -26.56 15.28
N ASP A 233 -2.92 -26.25 14.05
CA ASP A 233 -2.73 -24.86 13.59
C ASP A 233 -4.04 -24.19 13.20
N ARG A 234 -5.02 -24.98 12.76
CA ARG A 234 -6.26 -24.45 12.18
C ARG A 234 -6.98 -23.46 13.11
N PRO A 235 -7.15 -23.70 14.42
CA PRO A 235 -7.78 -22.73 15.32
C PRO A 235 -7.05 -21.39 15.39
N LEU A 236 -5.72 -21.38 15.29
CA LEU A 236 -4.90 -20.15 15.30
C LEU A 236 -5.09 -19.36 14.00
N ILE A 237 -5.10 -20.06 12.87
CA ILE A 237 -5.32 -19.48 11.54
C ILE A 237 -6.73 -18.88 11.45
N GLN A 238 -7.74 -19.64 11.86
CA GLN A 238 -9.13 -19.17 11.90
C GLN A 238 -9.29 -17.96 12.82
N ALA A 239 -8.61 -17.92 13.97
CA ALA A 239 -8.65 -16.76 14.86
C ALA A 239 -8.04 -15.50 14.21
N PHE A 240 -6.89 -15.65 13.57
CA PHE A 240 -6.29 -14.57 12.79
C PHE A 240 -7.24 -14.09 11.68
N MET A 241 -7.81 -15.02 10.90
CA MET A 241 -8.71 -14.69 9.80
C MET A 241 -10.04 -14.09 10.25
N ARG A 242 -10.58 -14.48 11.42
CA ARG A 242 -11.74 -13.78 12.01
C ARG A 242 -11.43 -12.32 12.30
N GLY A 243 -10.23 -12.01 12.80
CA GLY A 243 -9.80 -10.64 13.06
C GLY A 243 -9.67 -9.82 11.78
N ILE A 244 -9.08 -10.41 10.72
CA ILE A 244 -9.07 -9.81 9.38
C ILE A 244 -10.49 -9.57 8.89
N ALA A 245 -11.33 -10.60 8.85
CA ALA A 245 -12.68 -10.55 8.31
C ALA A 245 -13.57 -9.51 9.02
N ARG A 246 -13.39 -9.34 10.34
CA ARG A 246 -14.11 -8.32 11.13
C ARG A 246 -13.91 -6.90 10.59
N THR A 247 -12.72 -6.58 10.10
CA THR A 247 -12.34 -5.20 9.72
C THR A 247 -12.01 -5.05 8.23
N ALA A 248 -11.89 -6.15 7.48
CA ALA A 248 -11.67 -6.16 6.05
C ALA A 248 -12.68 -5.31 5.25
N PRO A 249 -13.99 -5.26 5.58
CA PRO A 249 -14.93 -4.38 4.89
C PRO A 249 -14.52 -2.89 4.91
N LEU A 250 -13.75 -2.46 5.92
CA LEU A 250 -13.29 -1.07 6.05
C LEU A 250 -12.25 -0.65 5.02
N LYS A 251 -11.63 -1.58 4.27
CA LYS A 251 -10.73 -1.24 3.15
C LYS A 251 -11.48 -0.99 1.84
N PHE A 252 -12.76 -1.38 1.76
CA PHE A 252 -13.56 -1.37 0.54
C PHE A 252 -12.82 -2.05 -0.63
N SER A 253 -12.74 -1.39 -1.78
CA SER A 253 -12.07 -1.91 -2.99
C SER A 253 -10.55 -1.80 -2.96
N HIS A 254 -9.94 -1.35 -1.86
CA HIS A 254 -8.47 -1.25 -1.78
C HIS A 254 -7.85 -2.65 -1.76
N PRO A 255 -6.81 -2.93 -2.57
CA PRO A 255 -6.11 -4.22 -2.56
C PRO A 255 -5.35 -4.47 -1.25
N GLY A 256 -5.02 -5.75 -0.98
CA GLY A 256 -4.28 -6.21 0.19
C GLY A 256 -5.13 -7.03 1.17
N LEU A 257 -4.50 -7.39 2.29
CA LEU A 257 -4.93 -8.35 3.33
C LEU A 257 -4.84 -9.83 2.94
N ASP A 258 -4.25 -10.15 1.78
CA ASP A 258 -3.95 -11.53 1.41
C ASP A 258 -3.08 -12.18 2.49
N THR A 259 -3.46 -13.39 2.90
CA THR A 259 -2.81 -14.08 4.02
C THR A 259 -2.23 -15.39 3.53
N ALA A 260 -0.94 -15.58 3.77
CA ALA A 260 -0.20 -16.80 3.51
C ALA A 260 0.23 -17.42 4.83
N VAL A 261 0.06 -18.73 4.98
CA VAL A 261 0.37 -19.43 6.22
C VAL A 261 1.14 -20.70 5.93
N THR A 262 2.21 -20.93 6.70
CA THR A 262 2.93 -22.19 6.67
C THR A 262 3.51 -22.54 8.02
N ARG A 263 3.81 -23.81 8.25
CA ARG A 263 4.54 -24.23 9.43
C ARG A 263 6.01 -24.43 9.09
N ASP A 264 6.87 -23.85 9.92
CA ASP A 264 8.31 -24.06 9.90
C ASP A 264 8.74 -24.69 11.23
N HIS A 265 9.05 -25.99 11.20
CA HIS A 265 9.36 -26.79 12.39
C HIS A 265 8.26 -26.68 13.47
N SER A 266 8.58 -26.11 14.63
CA SER A 266 7.67 -25.88 15.76
C SER A 266 6.78 -24.65 15.60
N ARG A 267 7.05 -23.78 14.62
CA ARG A 267 6.45 -22.44 14.52
C ARG A 267 5.45 -22.37 13.38
N LEU A 268 4.31 -21.74 13.64
CA LEU A 268 3.38 -21.34 12.60
C LEU A 268 3.75 -19.93 12.13
N LEU A 269 4.00 -19.77 10.84
CA LEU A 269 4.33 -18.51 10.20
C LEU A 269 3.11 -17.99 9.44
N ILE A 270 2.71 -16.76 9.72
CA ILE A 270 1.60 -16.07 9.05
C ILE A 270 2.18 -14.80 8.43
N GLN A 271 2.06 -14.68 7.11
CA GLN A 271 2.36 -13.45 6.39
C GLN A 271 1.04 -12.81 5.97
N ASN A 272 0.90 -11.52 6.23
CA ASN A 272 -0.23 -10.74 5.74
C ASN A 272 0.24 -9.60 4.86
N ASP A 273 -0.48 -9.38 3.76
CA ASP A 273 -0.20 -8.30 2.83
C ASP A 273 -0.79 -6.98 3.31
N ILE A 274 0.07 -6.03 3.66
CA ILE A 274 -0.31 -4.75 4.27
C ILE A 274 -0.12 -3.53 3.35
N GLY A 275 0.13 -3.72 2.05
CA GLY A 275 0.12 -2.61 1.09
C GLY A 275 0.70 -2.93 -0.29
N THR A 276 0.75 -1.94 -1.18
CA THR A 276 1.18 -2.12 -2.59
C THR A 276 2.67 -2.01 -2.84
N ASN A 277 3.47 -1.64 -1.82
CA ASN A 277 4.91 -1.47 -1.94
C ASN A 277 5.67 -2.64 -1.31
N ASP A 278 6.85 -2.91 -1.85
CA ASP A 278 7.62 -4.13 -1.61
C ASP A 278 8.30 -4.22 -0.24
N VAL A 279 8.19 -3.19 0.59
CA VAL A 279 8.86 -3.07 1.90
C VAL A 279 7.85 -3.14 3.05
N HIS A 280 6.56 -3.16 2.76
CA HIS A 280 5.52 -3.32 3.78
C HIS A 280 5.33 -4.80 4.07
N VAL A 281 6.16 -5.34 4.96
CA VAL A 281 6.13 -6.75 5.32
C VAL A 281 5.64 -6.89 6.75
N LEU A 282 4.66 -7.78 6.94
CA LEU A 282 4.19 -8.22 8.24
C LEU A 282 4.28 -9.75 8.28
N VAL A 283 5.21 -10.27 9.08
CA VAL A 283 5.32 -11.69 9.38
C VAL A 283 5.05 -11.90 10.86
N ILE A 284 4.24 -12.90 11.17
CA ILE A 284 3.87 -13.30 12.53
C ILE A 284 4.35 -14.73 12.72
N GLU A 285 5.06 -14.97 13.81
CA GLU A 285 5.52 -16.28 14.25
C GLU A 285 4.75 -16.69 15.50
N VAL A 286 4.12 -17.86 15.47
CA VAL A 286 3.33 -18.38 16.58
C VAL A 286 3.95 -19.69 17.05
N GLU A 287 4.39 -19.73 18.31
CA GLU A 287 5.15 -20.85 18.88
C GLU A 287 4.97 -20.94 20.40
N HIS A 288 4.57 -22.11 20.94
CA HIS A 288 4.54 -22.39 22.39
C HIS A 288 3.91 -21.27 23.27
N GLY A 289 2.74 -20.73 22.88
CA GLY A 289 2.08 -19.64 23.60
C GLY A 289 2.70 -18.26 23.42
N ARG A 290 3.74 -18.12 22.59
CA ARG A 290 4.34 -16.85 22.17
C ARG A 290 3.83 -16.47 20.78
N ILE A 291 3.49 -15.20 20.62
CA ILE A 291 3.25 -14.57 19.31
C ILE A 291 4.35 -13.55 19.14
N ALA A 292 5.24 -13.75 18.17
CA ALA A 292 6.21 -12.76 17.74
C ALA A 292 5.76 -12.19 16.40
N LEU A 293 6.07 -10.93 16.13
CA LEU A 293 5.85 -10.34 14.82
C LEU A 293 7.08 -9.54 14.40
N THR A 294 7.35 -9.57 13.10
CA THR A 294 8.34 -8.74 12.43
C THR A 294 7.59 -7.85 11.47
N TYR A 295 7.75 -6.54 11.66
CA TYR A 295 7.06 -5.53 10.87
C TYR A 295 8.06 -4.53 10.30
N SER A 296 8.00 -4.33 8.99
CA SER A 296 8.77 -3.31 8.29
C SER A 296 7.88 -2.28 7.62
N ASP A 297 8.31 -1.02 7.66
CA ASP A 297 7.58 0.09 7.04
C ASP A 297 8.51 1.17 6.50
N LEU A 298 8.09 1.81 5.41
CA LEU A 298 8.79 2.94 4.81
C LEU A 298 8.62 4.24 5.61
N HIS A 299 7.53 4.35 6.36
CA HIS A 299 7.11 5.58 6.99
C HIS A 299 7.13 5.45 8.51
N ALA A 300 8.06 6.15 9.17
CA ALA A 300 8.19 6.14 10.62
C ALA A 300 6.87 6.47 11.36
N GLY A 301 6.09 7.41 10.85
CA GLY A 301 4.79 7.75 11.46
C GLY A 301 3.77 6.60 11.40
N ARG A 302 3.75 5.83 10.31
CA ARG A 302 2.84 4.70 10.15
C ARG A 302 3.32 3.50 10.95
N PHE A 303 4.64 3.31 11.00
CA PHE A 303 5.28 2.34 11.86
C PHE A 303 4.89 2.55 13.33
N ASP A 304 5.06 3.78 13.84
CA ASP A 304 4.71 4.12 15.22
C ASP A 304 3.21 3.99 15.51
N PHE A 305 2.36 4.30 14.52
CA PHE A 305 0.91 4.11 14.63
C PHE A 305 0.56 2.64 14.85
N PHE A 306 1.07 1.73 14.02
CA PHE A 306 0.82 0.29 14.17
C PHE A 306 1.45 -0.26 15.46
N ARG A 307 2.67 0.20 15.79
CA ARG A 307 3.35 -0.11 17.06
C ARG A 307 2.48 0.21 18.27
N ARG A 308 1.92 1.42 18.31
CA ARG A 308 1.04 1.86 19.40
C ARG A 308 -0.21 0.99 19.51
N MET A 309 -0.88 0.67 18.39
CA MET A 309 -2.08 -0.18 18.41
C MET A 309 -1.80 -1.58 18.97
N LEU A 310 -0.66 -2.18 18.64
CA LEU A 310 -0.32 -3.50 19.16
C LEU A 310 0.21 -3.45 20.60
N ALA A 311 0.85 -2.36 21.00
CA ALA A 311 1.20 -2.13 22.41
C ALA A 311 -0.06 -2.10 23.31
N ASP A 312 -1.16 -1.50 22.84
CA ASP A 312 -2.45 -1.49 23.56
C ASP A 312 -3.05 -2.91 23.73
N ILE A 313 -2.65 -3.87 22.90
CA ILE A 313 -3.03 -5.29 23.00
C ILE A 313 -2.10 -6.06 23.94
N GLY A 314 -0.95 -5.48 24.30
CA GLY A 314 0.05 -6.05 25.20
C GLY A 314 1.36 -6.50 24.52
N PHE A 315 1.59 -6.17 23.24
CA PHE A 315 2.85 -6.50 22.58
C PHE A 315 4.00 -5.61 23.08
N GLU A 316 5.10 -6.25 23.46
CA GLU A 316 6.35 -5.59 23.82
C GLU A 316 7.24 -5.45 22.58
N TRP A 317 7.76 -4.25 22.31
CA TRP A 317 8.47 -3.93 21.08
C TRP A 317 9.97 -3.74 21.27
N THR A 318 10.75 -4.28 20.35
CA THR A 318 12.15 -3.97 20.12
C THR A 318 12.30 -3.33 18.74
N VAL A 319 12.70 -2.05 18.71
CA VAL A 319 12.85 -1.28 17.46
C VAL A 319 14.32 -1.26 17.07
N SER A 320 14.63 -1.68 15.84
CA SER A 320 15.98 -1.61 15.30
C SER A 320 16.27 -0.21 14.73
N ALA A 321 17.55 0.16 14.64
CA ALA A 321 17.95 1.33 13.86
C ALA A 321 17.45 1.20 12.40
N PRO A 322 17.09 2.32 11.73
CA PRO A 322 16.64 2.29 10.35
C PRO A 322 17.63 1.53 9.46
N ARG A 323 17.14 0.56 8.70
CA ARG A 323 17.98 -0.25 7.81
C ARG A 323 18.00 0.34 6.42
N VAL A 324 19.17 0.29 5.80
CA VAL A 324 19.37 0.59 4.38
C VAL A 324 19.84 -0.70 3.73
N SER A 325 19.19 -1.09 2.64
CA SER A 325 19.64 -2.17 1.76
C SER A 325 19.62 -1.63 0.34
N SER A 326 20.69 -1.82 -0.41
CA SER A 326 20.81 -1.40 -1.81
C SER A 326 19.79 -2.07 -2.72
N GLU A 327 19.30 -3.24 -2.32
CA GLU A 327 18.35 -4.07 -3.06
C GLU A 327 16.88 -3.74 -2.70
N LEU A 328 16.64 -3.24 -1.48
CA LEU A 328 15.29 -2.90 -1.01
C LEU A 328 15.04 -1.38 -1.12
N ASN A 329 13.81 -1.00 -1.48
CA ASN A 329 13.37 0.41 -1.47
C ASN A 329 14.22 1.39 -2.31
N ALA A 330 14.88 0.91 -3.36
CA ALA A 330 15.86 1.71 -4.12
C ALA A 330 16.93 2.37 -3.22
N GLY A 331 17.38 1.68 -2.16
CA GLY A 331 18.40 2.19 -1.25
C GLY A 331 17.90 3.18 -0.19
N LYS A 332 16.60 3.44 -0.07
CA LYS A 332 16.05 4.33 0.96
C LYS A 332 15.87 3.62 2.31
N PRO A 333 16.09 4.31 3.45
CA PRO A 333 15.95 3.71 4.77
C PRO A 333 14.51 3.27 5.05
N TYR A 334 14.36 2.15 5.76
CA TYR A 334 13.08 1.65 6.26
C TYR A 334 13.16 1.32 7.75
N GLN A 335 12.02 1.38 8.43
CA GLN A 335 11.88 1.00 9.83
C GLN A 335 11.66 -0.50 9.94
N LEU A 336 12.26 -1.12 10.96
CA LEU A 336 12.08 -2.52 11.28
C LEU A 336 11.88 -2.66 12.79
N GLY A 337 10.79 -3.33 13.18
CA GLY A 337 10.51 -3.65 14.57
C GLY A 337 10.16 -5.12 14.72
N ARG A 338 10.56 -5.67 15.87
CA ARG A 338 10.07 -6.94 16.37
C ARG A 338 9.16 -6.67 17.57
N ALA A 339 8.03 -7.34 17.63
CA ALA A 339 7.18 -7.30 18.82
C ALA A 339 6.89 -8.72 19.32
N GLU A 340 6.72 -8.90 20.62
CA GLU A 340 6.39 -10.18 21.23
C GLU A 340 5.26 -10.05 22.25
N LEU A 341 4.40 -11.06 22.29
CA LEU A 341 3.34 -11.22 23.28
C LEU A 341 3.33 -12.67 23.78
N ARG A 342 3.32 -12.84 25.10
CA ARG A 342 3.16 -14.16 25.74
C ARG A 342 1.72 -14.35 26.19
N THR A 343 1.17 -15.51 25.86
CA THR A 343 -0.19 -15.91 26.16
C THR A 343 -0.20 -17.23 26.92
N ARG A 344 -1.24 -17.46 27.72
CA ARG A 344 -1.42 -18.71 28.48
C ARG A 344 -2.60 -19.49 27.91
N GLY A 345 -2.28 -20.59 27.24
CA GLY A 345 -3.27 -21.48 26.62
C GLY A 345 -3.73 -21.01 25.23
N VAL A 346 -4.25 -21.97 24.45
CA VAL A 346 -4.61 -21.77 23.03
C VAL A 346 -5.69 -20.70 22.87
N ARG A 347 -6.68 -20.64 23.78
CA ARG A 347 -7.75 -19.64 23.71
C ARG A 347 -7.22 -18.20 23.79
N ALA A 348 -6.36 -17.91 24.77
CA ALA A 348 -5.76 -16.59 24.91
C ALA A 348 -4.88 -16.22 23.70
N GLN A 349 -4.20 -17.21 23.12
CA GLN A 349 -3.41 -17.04 21.90
C GLN A 349 -4.31 -16.71 20.69
N CYS A 350 -5.42 -17.43 20.52
CA CYS A 350 -6.43 -17.13 19.50
C CYS A 350 -7.01 -15.72 19.68
N ASP A 351 -7.42 -15.35 20.90
CA ASP A 351 -7.99 -14.02 21.17
C ASP A 351 -6.99 -12.89 20.91
N ALA A 352 -5.70 -13.14 21.12
CA ALA A 352 -4.63 -12.19 20.83
C ALA A 352 -4.39 -12.05 19.31
N LEU A 353 -4.34 -13.17 18.58
CA LEU A 353 -4.23 -13.18 17.12
C LEU A 353 -5.40 -12.45 16.46
N GLU A 354 -6.63 -12.72 16.92
CA GLU A 354 -7.84 -12.08 16.40
C GLU A 354 -7.82 -10.56 16.62
N ARG A 355 -7.47 -10.11 17.83
CA ARG A 355 -7.36 -8.68 18.16
C ARG A 355 -6.24 -7.97 17.40
N MET A 356 -5.10 -8.63 17.21
CA MET A 356 -3.99 -8.07 16.43
C MET A 356 -4.38 -7.94 14.95
N ALA A 357 -4.96 -9.01 14.38
CA ALA A 357 -5.36 -9.04 12.98
C ALA A 357 -6.39 -7.95 12.64
N SER A 358 -7.32 -7.66 13.56
CA SER A 358 -8.31 -6.58 13.36
C SER A 358 -7.72 -5.17 13.26
N ARG A 359 -6.45 -4.98 13.63
CA ARG A 359 -5.77 -3.67 13.51
C ARG A 359 -5.06 -3.47 12.18
N ILE A 360 -4.87 -4.53 11.39
CA ILE A 360 -4.03 -4.48 10.19
C ILE A 360 -4.62 -3.55 9.11
N VAL A 361 -5.95 -3.59 8.93
CA VAL A 361 -6.63 -2.78 7.89
C VAL A 361 -6.35 -1.28 8.03
N PHE A 362 -6.14 -0.79 9.24
CA PHE A 362 -5.95 0.64 9.52
C PHE A 362 -4.58 1.18 9.09
N VAL A 363 -3.67 0.31 8.65
CA VAL A 363 -2.38 0.69 8.07
C VAL A 363 -2.53 1.07 6.58
N ILE A 364 -3.57 0.56 5.92
CA ILE A 364 -3.85 0.82 4.50
C ILE A 364 -4.18 2.30 4.30
N ASP A 365 -3.47 2.98 3.39
CA ASP A 365 -3.67 4.39 3.05
C ASP A 365 -3.63 5.39 4.23
N TRP A 366 -3.10 4.97 5.39
CA TRP A 366 -2.99 5.78 6.59
C TRP A 366 -2.26 7.11 6.36
N ASN A 367 -1.16 7.09 5.59
CA ASN A 367 -0.40 8.30 5.28
C ASN A 367 -1.19 9.29 4.42
N ARG A 368 -2.07 8.80 3.55
CA ARG A 368 -2.96 9.63 2.73
C ARG A 368 -4.00 10.29 3.62
N ALA A 369 -4.68 9.51 4.46
CA ALA A 369 -5.64 10.03 5.44
C ALA A 369 -5.00 11.06 6.37
N ARG A 370 -3.85 10.74 6.97
CA ARG A 370 -3.11 11.61 7.88
C ARG A 370 -2.78 12.97 7.24
N ARG A 371 -2.26 12.97 6.00
CA ARG A 371 -1.88 14.22 5.31
C ARG A 371 -3.09 15.10 5.02
N ARG A 372 -4.21 14.50 4.61
CA ARG A 372 -5.45 15.22 4.33
C ARG A 372 -6.10 15.78 5.59
N LEU A 373 -6.04 15.05 6.71
CA LEU A 373 -6.50 15.56 8.01
C LEU A 373 -5.65 16.73 8.53
N GLN A 374 -4.34 16.74 8.26
CA GLN A 374 -3.41 17.81 8.68
C GLN A 374 -3.71 19.19 8.08
N ILE A 375 -4.57 19.24 7.07
CA ILE A 375 -5.09 20.48 6.51
C ILE A 375 -5.99 21.20 7.52
N PHE A 376 -6.69 20.45 8.38
CA PHE A 376 -7.73 20.96 9.28
C PHE A 376 -7.33 20.96 10.76
N ILE A 377 -6.37 20.12 11.14
CA ILE A 377 -5.88 19.98 12.52
C ILE A 377 -4.36 19.84 12.54
N ASP A 378 -3.76 20.04 13.70
CA ASP A 378 -2.32 19.84 13.88
C ASP A 378 -1.85 18.39 13.65
N LYS A 379 -0.52 18.23 13.54
CA LYS A 379 0.11 16.95 13.21
C LYS A 379 -0.16 15.87 14.27
N ALA A 380 -0.18 16.26 15.55
CA ALA A 380 -0.44 15.35 16.67
C ALA A 380 -1.91 14.92 16.67
N GLY A 381 -2.84 15.87 16.55
CA GLY A 381 -4.28 15.63 16.49
C GLY A 381 -4.66 14.69 15.34
N ALA A 382 -4.07 14.85 14.16
CA ALA A 382 -4.34 13.93 13.04
C ALA A 382 -3.92 12.47 13.33
N ARG A 383 -2.83 12.27 14.07
CA ARG A 383 -2.39 10.91 14.46
C ARG A 383 -3.28 10.33 15.54
N ASP A 384 -3.63 11.12 16.55
CA ASP A 384 -4.50 10.69 17.64
C ASP A 384 -5.93 10.42 17.16
N LEU A 385 -6.43 11.21 16.21
CA LEU A 385 -7.72 10.99 15.57
C LEU A 385 -7.75 9.65 14.82
N LEU A 386 -6.73 9.35 14.02
CA LEU A 386 -6.64 8.07 13.32
C LEU A 386 -6.46 6.90 14.29
N TRP A 387 -5.78 7.10 15.41
CA TRP A 387 -5.65 6.08 16.46
C TRP A 387 -6.97 5.81 17.16
N GLN A 388 -7.73 6.86 17.49
CA GLN A 388 -9.09 6.75 18.00
C GLN A 388 -10.01 6.04 17.00
N ALA A 389 -10.00 6.45 15.73
CA ALA A 389 -10.79 5.82 14.68
C ALA A 389 -10.47 4.33 14.54
N ALA A 390 -9.19 3.96 14.59
CA ALA A 390 -8.79 2.55 14.55
C ALA A 390 -9.26 1.77 15.79
N ARG A 391 -9.22 2.37 16.99
CA ARG A 391 -9.72 1.74 18.23
C ARG A 391 -11.22 1.45 18.17
N GLU A 392 -11.98 2.44 17.72
CA GLU A 392 -13.45 2.40 17.56
C GLU A 392 -13.92 1.71 16.27
N GLU A 393 -12.98 1.24 15.46
CA GLU A 393 -13.21 0.56 14.18
C GLU A 393 -13.93 1.41 13.12
N TRP A 394 -13.67 2.72 13.09
CA TRP A 394 -14.10 3.62 12.04
C TRP A 394 -13.07 3.66 10.91
N GLY A 395 -13.40 3.07 9.77
CA GLY A 395 -12.50 2.96 8.63
C GLY A 395 -12.23 4.31 7.96
N HIS A 396 -11.02 4.86 8.11
CA HIS A 396 -10.65 6.14 7.48
C HIS A 396 -10.70 6.12 5.94
N MET A 397 -10.64 4.93 5.34
CA MET A 397 -10.85 4.76 3.90
C MET A 397 -12.24 5.23 3.46
N ALA A 398 -13.26 5.08 4.30
CA ALA A 398 -14.60 5.53 3.97
C ALA A 398 -14.65 7.04 3.79
N TRP A 399 -14.00 7.79 4.68
CA TRP A 399 -13.88 9.24 4.56
C TRP A 399 -13.09 9.66 3.32
N LEU A 400 -11.99 8.96 3.01
CA LEU A 400 -11.22 9.21 1.78
C LEU A 400 -12.07 9.00 0.51
N LEU A 401 -12.86 7.93 0.47
CA LEU A 401 -13.74 7.61 -0.66
C LEU A 401 -14.95 8.53 -0.75
N ALA A 402 -15.45 9.03 0.38
CA ALA A 402 -16.56 9.96 0.44
C ALA A 402 -16.19 11.40 0.01
N GLY A 403 -14.91 11.68 -0.26
CA GLY A 403 -14.44 12.98 -0.74
C GLY A 403 -13.35 13.62 0.12
N GLY A 404 -13.06 13.06 1.30
CA GLY A 404 -11.96 13.49 2.16
C GLY A 404 -12.06 14.95 2.57
N GLU A 405 -11.02 15.72 2.26
CA GLU A 405 -10.90 17.14 2.50
C GLU A 405 -12.03 17.98 1.87
N GLU A 406 -12.58 17.58 0.73
CA GLU A 406 -13.66 18.32 0.05
C GLU A 406 -14.95 18.34 0.86
N LEU A 407 -15.23 17.28 1.65
CA LEU A 407 -16.38 17.26 2.55
C LEU A 407 -16.27 18.37 3.60
N VAL A 408 -15.08 18.53 4.18
CA VAL A 408 -14.81 19.51 5.23
C VAL A 408 -14.81 20.92 4.64
N TYR A 409 -14.15 21.13 3.49
CA TYR A 409 -14.19 22.42 2.81
C TYR A 409 -15.61 22.82 2.39
N SER A 410 -16.40 21.88 1.87
CA SER A 410 -17.77 22.18 1.51
C SER A 410 -18.63 22.51 2.74
N ALA A 411 -18.39 21.86 3.88
CA ALA A 411 -19.06 22.20 5.12
C ALA A 411 -18.67 23.60 5.62
N MET A 412 -17.39 23.93 5.61
CA MET A 412 -16.90 25.26 5.98
C MET A 412 -17.45 26.36 5.08
N ARG A 413 -17.51 26.12 3.76
CA ARG A 413 -18.14 27.07 2.81
C ARG A 413 -19.62 27.27 3.09
N ALA A 414 -20.34 26.20 3.43
CA ALA A 414 -21.77 26.27 3.74
C ALA A 414 -22.07 27.01 5.05
N ALA A 415 -21.14 27.01 6.01
CA ALA A 415 -21.24 27.77 7.25
C ALA A 415 -21.10 29.30 7.04
N GLY A 416 -20.61 29.74 5.88
CA GLY A 416 -20.53 31.15 5.50
C GLY A 416 -19.19 31.83 5.82
N ALA A 417 -18.92 32.91 5.08
CA ALA A 417 -17.65 33.65 5.16
C ALA A 417 -17.47 34.41 6.47
N ASP A 418 -18.55 34.67 7.20
CA ASP A 418 -18.52 35.31 8.52
C ASP A 418 -17.92 34.39 9.60
N VAL A 419 -18.01 33.06 9.39
CA VAL A 419 -17.45 32.06 10.31
C VAL A 419 -16.09 31.56 9.83
N PHE A 420 -15.97 31.22 8.55
CA PHE A 420 -14.73 30.70 7.97
C PHE A 420 -14.26 31.54 6.79
N ARG A 421 -13.04 32.05 6.88
CA ARG A 421 -12.36 32.74 5.79
C ARG A 421 -11.56 31.77 4.93
N VAL A 422 -11.25 32.20 3.72
CA VAL A 422 -10.38 31.42 2.82
C VAL A 422 -9.01 31.25 3.47
N GLY A 423 -8.58 30.00 3.62
CA GLY A 423 -7.30 29.65 4.24
C GLY A 423 -7.39 29.36 5.74
N ASP A 424 -8.54 29.54 6.37
CA ASP A 424 -8.71 29.19 7.78
C ASP A 424 -8.56 27.68 8.01
N ARG A 425 -7.95 27.35 9.15
CA ARG A 425 -7.85 25.98 9.63
C ARG A 425 -8.98 25.71 10.64
N LEU A 426 -9.58 24.52 10.55
CA LEU A 426 -10.73 24.14 11.37
C LEU A 426 -10.45 24.29 12.87
N ASP A 427 -9.29 23.80 13.35
CA ASP A 427 -8.90 23.91 14.76
C ASP A 427 -8.54 25.33 15.23
N ALA A 428 -8.24 26.25 14.33
CA ALA A 428 -7.92 27.63 14.67
C ALA A 428 -9.20 28.42 14.96
N VAL A 429 -10.27 28.13 14.21
CA VAL A 429 -11.58 28.77 14.39
C VAL A 429 -12.40 28.07 15.47
N LEU A 430 -12.47 26.74 15.44
CA LEU A 430 -13.27 25.96 16.38
C LEU A 430 -12.50 25.60 17.65
N GLY A 431 -11.19 25.78 17.72
CA GLY A 431 -10.37 25.17 18.77
C GLY A 431 -10.12 23.69 18.52
N ARG A 432 -9.03 23.18 19.10
CA ARG A 432 -8.49 21.84 18.81
C ARG A 432 -9.45 20.69 19.12
N GLU A 433 -10.13 20.77 20.25
CA GLU A 433 -11.03 19.72 20.74
C GLU A 433 -12.28 19.60 19.85
N ALA A 434 -13.01 20.69 19.67
CA ALA A 434 -14.21 20.72 18.84
C ALA A 434 -13.94 20.35 17.37
N ALA A 435 -12.80 20.78 16.80
CA ALA A 435 -12.39 20.36 15.46
C ALA A 435 -12.11 18.85 15.39
N ARG A 436 -11.46 18.29 16.40
CA ARG A 436 -11.20 16.84 16.48
C ARG A 436 -12.50 16.05 16.62
N ASP A 437 -13.44 16.49 17.45
CA ASP A 437 -14.72 15.82 17.66
C ASP A 437 -15.58 15.82 16.40
N TYR A 438 -15.63 16.96 15.70
CA TYR A 438 -16.27 17.04 14.40
C TYR A 438 -15.68 16.05 13.39
N LEU A 439 -14.34 16.00 13.27
CA LEU A 439 -13.69 15.07 12.33
C LEU A 439 -13.84 13.61 12.76
N ALA A 440 -13.88 13.32 14.06
CA ALA A 440 -14.15 11.98 14.59
C ALA A 440 -15.57 11.52 14.25
N ALA A 441 -16.57 12.39 14.45
CA ALA A 441 -17.95 12.15 14.05
C ALA A 441 -18.06 11.94 12.54
N LEU A 442 -17.36 12.76 11.74
CA LEU A 442 -17.35 12.62 10.29
C LEU A 442 -16.72 11.29 9.84
N LEU A 443 -15.60 10.85 10.44
CA LEU A 443 -14.98 9.55 10.15
C LEU A 443 -15.94 8.39 10.48
N ARG A 444 -16.61 8.46 11.63
CA ARG A 444 -17.64 7.50 12.05
C ARG A 444 -18.79 7.44 11.04
N THR A 445 -19.41 8.58 10.73
CA THR A 445 -20.52 8.67 9.78
C THR A 445 -20.12 8.16 8.40
N SER A 446 -18.95 8.57 7.89
CA SER A 446 -18.44 8.08 6.60
C SER A 446 -18.31 6.55 6.61
N SER A 447 -17.72 5.99 7.67
CA SER A 447 -17.54 4.54 7.82
C SER A 447 -18.87 3.80 7.83
N GLN A 448 -19.84 4.28 8.62
CA GLN A 448 -21.14 3.65 8.75
C GLN A 448 -21.95 3.75 7.45
N ALA A 449 -21.98 4.92 6.82
CA ALA A 449 -22.72 5.17 5.59
C ALA A 449 -22.22 4.28 4.45
N LEU A 450 -20.90 4.23 4.22
CA LEU A 450 -20.35 3.45 3.11
C LEU A 450 -20.46 1.93 3.36
N LEU A 451 -20.34 1.48 4.61
CA LEU A 451 -20.63 0.07 4.96
C LEU A 451 -22.10 -0.28 4.73
N ALA A 452 -23.01 0.66 4.97
CA ALA A 452 -24.44 0.52 4.68
C ALA A 452 -24.79 0.75 3.20
N HIS A 453 -23.79 0.91 2.32
CA HIS A 453 -23.96 1.22 0.89
C HIS A 453 -24.80 2.48 0.61
N GLN A 454 -24.76 3.45 1.52
CA GLN A 454 -25.42 4.74 1.34
C GLN A 454 -24.65 5.61 0.32
N PRO A 455 -25.35 6.50 -0.40
CA PRO A 455 -24.71 7.34 -1.39
C PRO A 455 -23.84 8.42 -0.74
N VAL A 456 -22.73 8.76 -1.39
CA VAL A 456 -21.70 9.68 -0.87
C VAL A 456 -22.23 11.09 -0.60
N ASN A 457 -23.25 11.54 -1.34
CA ASN A 457 -23.89 12.83 -1.14
C ASN A 457 -24.53 12.96 0.26
N GLN A 458 -25.06 11.86 0.81
CA GLN A 458 -25.59 11.86 2.17
C GLN A 458 -24.49 12.19 3.18
N VAL A 459 -23.29 11.62 3.03
CA VAL A 459 -22.15 11.94 3.91
C VAL A 459 -21.78 13.42 3.84
N ALA A 460 -21.93 14.07 2.67
CA ALA A 460 -21.70 15.50 2.52
C ALA A 460 -22.78 16.36 3.22
N ASP A 461 -24.04 15.93 3.18
CA ASP A 461 -25.13 16.56 3.93
C ASP A 461 -24.91 16.43 5.45
N GLU A 462 -24.56 15.23 5.92
CA GLU A 462 -24.22 14.99 7.33
C GLU A 462 -23.01 15.83 7.77
N ALA A 463 -21.98 15.97 6.94
CA ALA A 463 -20.81 16.82 7.24
C ALA A 463 -21.23 18.28 7.48
N ARG A 464 -22.08 18.84 6.60
CA ARG A 464 -22.64 20.18 6.77
C ARG A 464 -23.45 20.30 8.05
N LEU A 465 -24.32 19.32 8.31
CA LEU A 465 -25.21 19.31 9.47
C LEU A 465 -24.42 19.26 10.78
N LEU A 466 -23.43 18.37 10.88
CA LEU A 466 -22.56 18.23 12.06
C LEU A 466 -21.83 19.54 12.38
N LEU A 467 -21.31 20.23 11.36
CA LEU A 467 -20.62 21.51 11.55
C LEU A 467 -21.60 22.62 11.97
N ALA A 468 -22.77 22.70 11.32
CA ALA A 468 -23.80 23.68 11.67
C ALA A 468 -24.29 23.50 13.12
N GLN A 469 -24.51 22.26 13.57
CA GLN A 469 -24.87 21.96 14.95
C GLN A 469 -23.79 22.39 15.95
N LEU A 470 -22.52 22.16 15.62
CA LEU A 470 -21.41 22.56 16.48
C LEU A 470 -21.30 24.09 16.61
N LEU A 471 -21.48 24.82 15.51
CA LEU A 471 -21.48 26.28 15.51
C LEU A 471 -22.67 26.85 16.29
N ALA A 472 -23.88 26.31 16.07
CA ALA A 472 -25.07 26.75 16.79
C ALA A 472 -24.93 26.58 18.31
N ARG A 473 -24.34 25.45 18.77
CA ARG A 473 -24.06 25.23 20.19
C ARG A 473 -23.12 26.30 20.75
N ARG A 474 -22.05 26.65 20.02
CA ARG A 474 -21.11 27.71 20.44
C ARG A 474 -21.74 29.08 20.48
N THR A 475 -22.56 29.44 19.51
CA THR A 475 -23.26 30.74 19.54
C THR A 475 -24.12 30.86 20.79
N ILE A 476 -24.87 29.80 21.13
CA ILE A 476 -25.68 29.79 22.37
C ILE A 476 -24.80 29.94 23.62
N GLU A 477 -23.66 29.25 23.69
CA GLU A 477 -22.73 29.39 24.82
C GLU A 477 -22.16 30.81 24.93
N LEU A 478 -21.79 31.42 23.80
CA LEU A 478 -21.27 32.79 23.75
C LEU A 478 -22.35 33.82 24.09
N ASP A 479 -23.59 33.63 23.63
CA ASP A 479 -24.73 34.49 23.95
C ASP A 479 -25.02 34.49 25.45
N LEU A 480 -24.99 33.32 26.10
CA LEU A 480 -25.13 33.22 27.55
C LEU A 480 -24.03 33.98 28.29
N ILE A 481 -22.78 33.88 27.83
CA ILE A 481 -21.63 34.59 28.42
C ILE A 481 -21.74 36.09 28.18
N ALA A 482 -22.11 36.52 26.97
CA ALA A 482 -22.28 37.92 26.61
C ALA A 482 -23.42 38.57 27.40
N GLU A 483 -24.55 37.88 27.55
CA GLU A 483 -25.68 38.36 28.34
C GLU A 483 -25.31 38.44 29.83
N HIS A 484 -24.60 37.43 30.36
CA HIS A 484 -24.07 37.47 31.72
C HIS A 484 -23.12 38.67 31.92
N ALA A 485 -22.19 38.89 30.98
CA ALA A 485 -21.26 40.02 31.02
C ALA A 485 -21.99 41.38 30.93
N ALA A 486 -23.06 41.47 30.14
CA ALA A 486 -23.90 42.66 30.04
C ALA A 486 -24.59 42.98 31.38
N TRP A 487 -25.12 41.98 32.09
CA TRP A 487 -25.69 42.18 33.42
C TRP A 487 -24.64 42.62 34.45
N CYS A 488 -23.43 42.03 34.43
CA CYS A 488 -22.32 42.46 35.27
C CYS A 488 -21.91 43.91 34.98
N HIS A 489 -21.86 44.30 33.71
CA HIS A 489 -21.54 45.67 33.31
C HIS A 489 -22.62 46.66 33.77
N ALA A 490 -23.91 46.33 33.57
CA ALA A 490 -25.02 47.16 34.03
C ALA A 490 -25.00 47.36 35.56
N LEU A 491 -24.66 46.32 36.33
CA LEU A 491 -24.46 46.42 37.78
C LEU A 491 -23.33 47.37 38.14
N ALA A 492 -22.17 47.24 37.49
CA ALA A 492 -21.03 48.12 37.72
C ALA A 492 -21.33 49.57 37.37
N GLN A 493 -22.03 49.81 36.26
CA GLN A 493 -22.44 51.14 35.84
C GLN A 493 -23.42 51.77 36.83
N ALA A 494 -24.45 51.03 37.27
CA ALA A 494 -25.41 51.54 38.27
C ALA A 494 -24.77 51.83 39.62
N LEU A 495 -23.72 51.09 40.00
CA LEU A 495 -22.92 51.40 41.19
C LEU A 495 -22.13 52.71 40.99
N GLY A 496 -21.54 52.92 39.82
CA GLY A 496 -20.89 54.19 39.46
C GLY A 496 -21.85 55.37 39.54
N ASP A 497 -23.01 55.27 38.90
CA ASP A 497 -24.05 56.31 38.92
C ASP A 497 -24.50 56.65 40.35
N ALA A 498 -24.64 55.63 41.21
CA ALA A 498 -25.00 55.81 42.62
C ALA A 498 -23.92 56.55 43.41
N LEU A 499 -22.64 56.25 43.15
CA LEU A 499 -21.49 56.89 43.81
C LEU A 499 -21.32 58.35 43.37
N ASP A 500 -21.66 58.67 42.11
CA ASP A 500 -21.64 60.03 41.57
C ASP A 500 -22.87 60.87 41.99
N GLY A 501 -23.77 60.30 42.80
CA GLY A 501 -24.96 60.99 43.33
C GLY A 501 -26.12 61.09 42.33
N ALA A 502 -26.08 60.33 41.24
CA ALA A 502 -27.14 60.28 40.24
C ALA A 502 -28.20 59.22 40.61
N GLY A 503 -29.35 59.68 41.11
CA GLY A 503 -30.57 58.85 41.25
C GLY A 503 -30.94 58.42 42.67
N ASP A 504 -32.11 57.80 42.81
CA ASP A 504 -32.63 57.28 44.07
C ASP A 504 -31.92 55.96 44.43
N ALA A 505 -31.14 55.98 45.51
CA ALA A 505 -30.37 54.84 46.00
C ALA A 505 -31.24 53.60 46.31
N ALA A 506 -32.50 53.79 46.76
CA ALA A 506 -33.39 52.67 47.04
C ALA A 506 -33.84 51.98 45.76
N ALA A 507 -34.19 52.76 44.73
CA ALA A 507 -34.56 52.26 43.42
C ALA A 507 -33.38 51.56 42.72
N LEU A 508 -32.17 52.12 42.82
CA LEU A 508 -30.95 51.51 42.27
C LEU A 508 -30.60 50.18 42.96
N SER A 509 -30.74 50.10 44.29
CA SER A 509 -30.51 48.86 45.04
C SER A 509 -31.50 47.75 44.65
N ALA A 510 -32.79 48.09 44.50
CA ALA A 510 -33.81 47.12 44.06
C ALA A 510 -33.54 46.60 42.64
N ARG A 511 -33.12 47.48 41.73
CA ARG A 511 -32.77 47.12 40.35
C ARG A 511 -31.52 46.26 40.28
N ALA A 512 -30.49 46.58 41.07
CA ALA A 512 -29.27 45.78 41.16
C ALA A 512 -29.57 44.34 41.62
N LYS A 513 -30.39 44.15 42.65
CA LYS A 513 -30.82 42.80 43.10
C LYS A 513 -31.56 42.01 42.03
N ASP A 514 -32.29 42.67 41.13
CA ASP A 514 -32.95 41.97 40.02
C ASP A 514 -31.95 41.54 38.94
N TRP A 515 -31.00 42.40 38.60
CA TRP A 515 -29.95 42.09 37.62
C TRP A 515 -28.99 41.01 38.10
N GLU A 516 -28.58 41.04 39.37
CA GLU A 516 -27.77 39.99 40.01
C GLU A 516 -28.48 38.62 39.89
N ARG A 517 -29.77 38.56 40.26
CA ARG A 517 -30.58 37.34 40.11
C ARG A 517 -30.72 36.87 38.65
N ARG A 518 -30.64 37.77 37.66
CA ARG A 518 -30.65 37.39 36.24
C ARG A 518 -29.29 36.82 35.81
N ALA A 519 -28.20 37.45 36.22
CA ALA A 519 -26.84 36.94 35.99
C ALA A 519 -26.64 35.55 36.62
N ASP A 520 -27.05 35.36 37.88
CA ASP A 520 -26.95 34.07 38.57
C ASP A 520 -27.77 32.96 37.90
N ARG A 521 -28.93 33.31 37.34
CA ARG A 521 -29.75 32.37 36.56
C ARG A 521 -29.05 31.93 35.29
N LEU A 522 -28.43 32.86 34.55
CA LEU A 522 -27.65 32.53 33.36
C LEU A 522 -26.44 31.64 33.70
N LEU A 523 -25.75 31.92 34.82
CA LEU A 523 -24.64 31.08 35.29
C LEU A 523 -25.11 29.66 35.67
N THR A 524 -26.26 29.55 36.32
CA THR A 524 -26.87 28.26 36.68
C THR A 524 -27.29 27.50 35.44
N GLU A 525 -27.90 28.16 34.45
CA GLU A 525 -28.28 27.56 33.18
C GLU A 525 -27.06 27.08 32.38
N ALA A 526 -25.99 27.89 32.34
CA ALA A 526 -24.72 27.50 31.72
C ALA A 526 -24.09 26.29 32.41
N ARG A 527 -24.08 26.24 33.76
CA ARG A 527 -23.60 25.08 34.54
C ARG A 527 -24.42 23.83 34.27
N GLN A 528 -25.75 23.93 34.29
CA GLN A 528 -26.63 22.79 34.00
C GLN A 528 -26.45 22.28 32.57
N ARG A 529 -26.21 23.16 31.59
CA ARG A 529 -25.87 22.73 30.22
C ARG A 529 -24.53 22.01 30.17
N ALA A 530 -23.51 22.53 30.86
CA ALA A 530 -22.20 21.90 30.95
C ALA A 530 -22.25 20.52 31.64
N GLU A 531 -23.11 20.33 32.64
CA GLU A 531 -23.30 19.04 33.32
C GLU A 531 -24.04 18.00 32.46
N ARG A 532 -24.99 18.43 31.61
CA ARG A 532 -25.73 17.55 30.69
C ARG A 532 -24.91 17.12 29.47
N GLN A 533 -23.81 17.81 29.19
CA GLN A 533 -22.85 17.48 28.13
C GLN A 533 -21.44 17.50 28.74
N PRO A 534 -21.07 16.49 29.53
CA PRO A 534 -19.73 16.42 30.09
C PRO A 534 -18.70 16.36 28.96
N ARG A 535 -17.64 17.18 29.09
CA ARG A 535 -16.49 17.25 28.19
C ARG A 535 -15.81 15.89 28.02
#